data_AF-A0A6N2RLY6-F1
#
_entry.id   AF-A0A6N2RLY6-F1
#
_cell.length_a   1.000
_cell.length_b   1.000
_cell.length_c   1.000
_cell.angle_alpha   90.00
_cell.angle_beta   90.00
_cell.angle_gamma   90.00
#
_symmetry.space_group_name_H-M   'P 1'
#
loop_
_entity.id
_entity.type
_entity.pdbx_description
1 polymer ?
#
loop_
_entity_poly.entity_id
_entity_poly.type
_entity_poly.pdbx_seq_one_letter_code
_entity_poly.pdbx_strand_id
1 'polypeptide(L)'
;MINFLNDIRNAENPISNNRKLINTIAILFLGIALGTFSKYLDFRQTELPGVLMAINGVLDIGNFLGRFAIWILIALCISIYSNSAIRASINVFVFFVGMVASYYLHLLECLH
;
A
#
# COMPACT_ATOMS: atom_id res chain seq x y z
N MET A 1 -10.06 -41.26 0.75
CA MET A 1 -9.79 -40.26 1.80
C MET A 1 -8.47 -39.51 1.58
N ILE A 2 -7.38 -40.18 1.18
CA ILE A 2 -6.07 -39.53 0.94
C ILE A 2 -6.08 -38.55 -0.26
N ASN A 3 -6.83 -38.86 -1.33
CA ASN A 3 -6.90 -37.99 -2.51
C ASN A 3 -7.54 -36.62 -2.21
N PHE A 4 -8.52 -36.56 -1.32
CA PHE A 4 -9.18 -35.31 -0.91
C PHE A 4 -8.20 -34.37 -0.17
N LEU A 5 -7.31 -34.95 0.64
CA LEU A 5 -6.25 -34.20 1.33
C LEU A 5 -5.15 -33.76 0.36
N ASN A 6 -4.87 -34.53 -0.70
CA ASN A 6 -3.91 -34.15 -1.74
C ASN A 6 -4.42 -33.00 -2.62
N ASP A 7 -5.72 -32.90 -2.90
CA ASP A 7 -6.30 -31.76 -3.61
C ASP A 7 -6.25 -30.46 -2.78
N ILE A 8 -6.43 -30.55 -1.45
CA ILE A 8 -6.24 -29.41 -0.55
C ILE A 8 -4.75 -29.02 -0.45
N ARG A 9 -3.84 -30.00 -0.55
CA ARG A 9 -2.38 -29.81 -0.44
C ARG A 9 -1.72 -29.38 -1.75
N ASN A 10 -2.37 -29.60 -2.89
CA ASN A 10 -1.91 -29.08 -4.16
C ASN A 10 -2.12 -27.56 -4.16
N ALA A 11 -1.09 -26.85 -3.70
CA ALA A 11 -0.98 -25.41 -3.82
C ALA A 11 -1.32 -25.02 -5.27
N GLU A 12 -2.25 -24.06 -5.41
CA GLU A 12 -2.60 -23.43 -6.69
C GLU A 12 -1.38 -23.29 -7.59
N ASN A 13 -1.58 -23.58 -8.88
CA ASN A 13 -0.55 -23.54 -9.92
C ASN A 13 0.48 -22.42 -9.67
N PRO A 14 1.80 -22.71 -9.74
CA PRO A 14 2.81 -21.72 -9.43
C PRO A 14 2.63 -20.49 -10.33
N ILE A 15 2.19 -19.39 -9.73
CA ILE A 15 2.07 -18.10 -10.39
C ILE A 15 3.38 -17.81 -11.12
N SER A 16 3.29 -17.47 -12.41
CA SER A 16 4.46 -17.21 -13.24
C SER A 16 5.31 -16.08 -12.64
N ASN A 17 6.63 -16.20 -12.78
CA ASN A 17 7.57 -15.25 -12.18
C ASN A 17 7.30 -13.80 -12.64
N ASN A 18 6.87 -13.60 -13.88
CA ASN A 18 6.52 -12.29 -14.42
C ASN A 18 5.34 -11.65 -13.67
N ARG A 19 4.32 -12.42 -13.29
CA ARG A 19 3.18 -11.89 -12.52
C ARG A 19 3.60 -11.50 -11.10
N LYS A 20 4.53 -12.25 -10.48
CA LYS A 20 5.08 -11.89 -9.15
C LYS A 20 5.84 -10.56 -9.21
N LEU A 21 6.65 -10.37 -10.24
CA LEU A 21 7.41 -9.14 -10.46
C LEU A 21 6.47 -7.94 -10.69
N ILE A 22 5.50 -8.08 -11.60
CA ILE A 22 4.52 -7.03 -11.88
C ILE A 22 3.74 -6.65 -10.62
N ASN A 23 3.32 -7.63 -9.81
CA ASN A 23 2.62 -7.34 -8.56
C ASN A 23 3.49 -6.56 -7.57
N THR A 24 4.76 -6.93 -7.43
CA THR A 24 5.71 -6.22 -6.55
C THR A 24 5.93 -4.78 -7.01
N ILE A 25 6.10 -4.58 -8.32
CA ILE A 25 6.25 -3.25 -8.92
C ILE A 25 4.99 -2.41 -8.73
N ALA A 26 3.80 -2.99 -8.96
CA ALA A 26 2.53 -2.30 -8.74
C ALA A 26 2.35 -1.86 -7.28
N ILE A 27 2.74 -2.73 -6.33
CA ILE A 27 2.70 -2.43 -4.90
C ILE A 27 3.69 -1.32 -4.53
N LEU A 28 4.89 -1.30 -5.14
CA LEU A 28 5.83 -0.20 -4.98
C LEU A 28 5.24 1.13 -5.44
N PHE A 29 4.67 1.18 -6.65
CA PHE A 29 4.03 2.39 -7.18
C PHE A 29 2.85 2.83 -6.31
N LEU A 30 2.06 1.87 -5.83
CA LEU A 30 0.96 2.13 -4.90
C LEU A 30 1.49 2.75 -3.60
N GLY A 31 2.59 2.24 -3.05
CA GLY A 31 3.26 2.84 -1.89
C GLY A 31 3.77 4.26 -2.16
N ILE A 32 4.44 4.49 -3.30
CA ILE A 32 4.94 5.83 -3.65
C ILE A 32 3.78 6.83 -3.76
N ALA A 33 2.73 6.49 -4.52
CA ALA A 33 1.57 7.36 -4.76
C ALA A 33 0.83 7.69 -3.46
N LEU A 34 0.72 6.71 -2.58
CA LEU A 34 0.06 6.88 -1.29
C LEU A 34 0.92 7.70 -0.30
N GLY A 35 2.25 7.54 -0.31
CA GLY A 35 3.14 8.34 0.53
C GLY A 35 3.21 9.82 0.10
N THR A 36 3.18 10.10 -1.21
CA THR A 36 3.05 11.48 -1.70
C THR A 36 1.68 12.07 -1.38
N PHE A 37 0.61 11.27 -1.53
CA PHE A 37 -0.74 11.68 -1.15
C PHE A 37 -0.86 11.98 0.35
N SER A 38 -0.23 11.17 1.21
CA SER A 38 -0.18 11.40 2.66
C SER A 38 0.43 12.77 2.98
N LYS A 39 1.59 13.07 2.39
CA LYS A 39 2.24 14.38 2.54
C LYS A 39 1.39 15.53 2.00
N TYR A 40 0.71 15.32 0.88
CA TYR A 40 -0.20 16.31 0.30
C TYR A 40 -1.35 16.64 1.26
N LEU A 41 -1.94 15.62 1.88
CA LEU A 41 -3.00 15.81 2.89
C LEU A 41 -2.48 16.54 4.13
N ASP A 42 -1.27 16.21 4.61
CA ASP A 42 -0.64 16.91 5.74
C ASP A 42 -0.40 18.40 5.42
N PHE A 43 0.04 18.73 4.20
CA PHE A 43 0.41 20.10 3.82
C PHE A 43 -0.79 20.99 3.44
N ARG A 44 -1.90 20.41 2.98
CA ARG A 44 -3.05 21.15 2.41
C ARG A 44 -4.28 21.18 3.32
N GLN A 45 -4.15 20.87 4.61
CA GLN A 45 -5.27 20.96 5.56
C GLN A 45 -5.99 22.32 5.54
N THR A 46 -5.29 23.41 5.20
CA THR A 46 -5.83 24.78 5.10
C THR A 46 -6.39 25.16 3.71
N GLU A 47 -6.10 24.41 2.64
CA GLU A 47 -6.53 24.70 1.26
C GLU A 47 -7.00 23.44 0.52
N LEU A 48 -7.80 22.62 1.19
CA LEU A 48 -8.36 21.41 0.62
C LEU A 48 -9.49 21.75 -0.37
N PRO A 49 -9.52 21.17 -1.59
CA PRO A 49 -10.62 21.37 -2.54
C PRO A 49 -11.97 21.02 -1.90
N GLY A 50 -13.04 21.76 -2.21
CA GLY A 50 -14.31 21.71 -1.46
C GLY A 50 -14.92 20.32 -1.22
N VAL A 51 -14.73 19.36 -2.13
CA VAL A 51 -15.16 17.96 -1.93
C VAL A 51 -14.35 17.27 -0.83
N LEU A 52 -13.03 17.46 -0.84
CA LEU A 52 -12.14 16.88 0.15
C LEU A 52 -12.35 17.53 1.52
N MET A 53 -12.64 18.84 1.56
CA MET A 53 -12.99 19.57 2.79
C MET A 53 -14.28 19.02 3.42
N ALA A 54 -15.31 18.75 2.62
CA ALA A 54 -16.58 18.19 3.10
C ALA A 54 -16.40 16.79 3.72
N ILE A 55 -15.56 15.94 3.11
CA ILE A 55 -15.26 14.61 3.66
C ILE A 55 -14.32 14.74 4.88
N ASN A 56 -13.37 15.68 4.89
CA ASN A 56 -12.47 15.91 6.01
C ASN A 56 -13.21 16.34 7.28
N GLY A 57 -14.29 17.13 7.13
CA GLY A 57 -15.16 17.51 8.25
C GLY A 57 -15.93 16.35 8.89
N VAL A 58 -16.09 15.22 8.19
CA VAL A 58 -16.80 14.04 8.70
C VAL A 58 -15.84 12.92 9.14
N LEU A 59 -14.76 12.71 8.37
CA LEU A 59 -13.84 11.58 8.55
C LEU A 59 -12.50 11.95 9.21
N ASP A 60 -12.19 13.25 9.39
CA ASP A 60 -10.86 13.73 9.80
C ASP A 60 -9.73 13.08 8.98
N ILE A 61 -9.92 13.10 7.65
CA ILE A 61 -9.09 12.40 6.65
C ILE A 61 -7.63 12.79 6.77
N GLY A 62 -7.31 14.07 7.02
CA GLY A 62 -5.93 14.50 7.20
C GLY A 62 -5.26 13.76 8.35
N ASN A 63 -5.98 13.61 9.46
CA ASN A 63 -5.50 12.90 10.64
C ASN A 63 -5.58 11.37 10.49
N PHE A 64 -6.55 10.83 9.73
CA PHE A 64 -6.77 9.39 9.56
C PHE A 64 -5.87 8.78 8.46
N LEU A 65 -5.76 9.45 7.31
CA LEU A 65 -4.92 9.03 6.17
C LEU A 65 -3.47 9.50 6.28
N GLY A 66 -3.18 10.54 7.08
CA GLY A 66 -1.81 10.87 7.48
C GLY A 66 -1.23 9.86 8.48
N ARG A 67 -2.08 9.13 9.22
CA ARG A 67 -1.65 8.22 10.29
C ARG A 67 -1.34 6.81 9.81
N PHE A 68 -0.47 6.16 10.59
CA PHE A 68 0.03 4.80 10.39
C PHE A 68 -1.04 3.71 10.21
N ALA A 69 -2.26 3.93 10.73
CA ALA A 69 -3.31 2.91 10.79
C ALA A 69 -3.82 2.45 9.42
N ILE A 70 -4.08 3.38 8.47
CA ILE A 70 -4.58 3.00 7.14
C ILE A 70 -3.51 2.24 6.34
N TRP A 71 -2.24 2.61 6.52
CA TRP A 71 -1.11 1.95 5.87
C TRP A 71 -0.97 0.51 6.33
N ILE A 72 -1.18 0.26 7.63
CA ILE A 72 -1.15 -1.07 8.21
C ILE A 72 -2.33 -1.92 7.71
N LEU A 73 -3.51 -1.33 7.53
CA LEU A 73 -4.66 -2.04 6.95
C LEU A 73 -4.38 -2.48 5.50
N ILE A 74 -3.82 -1.58 4.68
CA ILE A 74 -3.46 -1.90 3.29
C ILE A 74 -2.36 -2.96 3.24
N ALA A 75 -1.33 -2.84 4.07
CA ALA A 75 -0.26 -3.82 4.19
C ALA A 75 -0.80 -5.20 4.61
N LEU A 76 -1.77 -5.23 5.53
CA LEU A 76 -2.44 -6.47 5.95
C LEU A 76 -3.18 -7.11 4.77
N CYS A 77 -3.95 -6.33 4.00
CA CYS A 77 -4.61 -6.83 2.79
C CYS A 77 -3.59 -7.41 1.80
N ILE A 78 -2.50 -6.69 1.53
CA ILE A 78 -1.42 -7.16 0.66
C ILE A 78 -0.83 -8.49 1.16
N SER A 79 -0.67 -8.63 2.48
CA SER A 79 -0.16 -9.85 3.11
C SER A 79 -1.12 -11.03 2.93
N ILE A 80 -2.42 -10.83 3.15
CA ILE A 80 -3.45 -11.88 3.04
C ILE A 80 -3.58 -12.39 1.60
N TYR A 81 -3.53 -11.49 0.62
CA TYR A 81 -3.61 -11.85 -0.81
C TYR A 81 -2.31 -12.44 -1.38
N SER A 82 -1.22 -12.41 -0.60
CA SER A 82 0.05 -12.93 -1.05
C SER A 82 0.09 -14.44 -0.94
N ASN A 83 0.37 -15.10 -2.05
CA ASN A 83 0.37 -16.56 -2.20
C ASN A 83 1.51 -17.28 -1.43
N SER A 84 2.31 -16.60 -0.61
CA SER A 84 3.36 -17.20 0.24
C SER A 84 3.83 -16.17 1.26
N ALA A 85 4.20 -16.62 2.47
CA ALA A 85 4.72 -15.76 3.52
C ALA A 85 5.95 -14.92 3.09
N ILE A 86 6.85 -15.48 2.29
CA ILE A 86 8.03 -14.75 1.78
C ILE A 86 7.60 -13.67 0.77
N ARG A 87 6.60 -13.95 -0.06
CA ARG A 87 6.07 -12.94 -1.00
C ARG A 87 5.30 -11.85 -0.27
N ALA A 88 4.54 -12.22 0.76
CA ALA A 88 3.85 -11.29 1.63
C ALA A 88 4.85 -10.32 2.27
N SER A 89 5.93 -10.84 2.87
CA SER A 89 6.94 -10.00 3.51
C SER A 89 7.65 -9.07 2.52
N ILE A 90 8.03 -9.56 1.35
CA ILE A 90 8.65 -8.73 0.30
C ILE A 90 7.69 -7.63 -0.15
N ASN A 91 6.45 -7.97 -0.47
CA ASN A 91 5.46 -7.02 -0.95
C ASN A 91 5.15 -5.93 0.09
N VAL A 92 4.94 -6.34 1.35
CA VAL A 92 4.69 -5.41 2.46
C VAL A 92 5.92 -4.53 2.73
N PHE A 93 7.12 -5.10 2.69
CA PHE A 93 8.36 -4.34 2.86
C PHE A 93 8.53 -3.29 1.76
N VAL A 94 8.39 -3.70 0.50
CA VAL A 94 8.50 -2.80 -0.67
C VAL A 94 7.43 -1.70 -0.63
N PHE A 95 6.20 -2.03 -0.22
CA PHE A 95 5.14 -1.06 0.00
C PHE A 95 5.58 0.01 1.02
N PHE A 96 6.03 -0.41 2.21
CA PHE A 96 6.43 0.53 3.26
C PHE A 96 7.68 1.35 2.88
N VAL A 97 8.65 0.75 2.19
CA VAL A 97 9.81 1.49 1.68
C VAL A 97 9.35 2.56 0.69
N GLY A 98 8.50 2.21 -0.29
CA GLY A 98 7.96 3.19 -1.24
C GLY A 98 7.19 4.33 -0.57
N MET A 99 6.31 3.98 0.37
CA MET A 99 5.53 4.92 1.20
C MET A 99 6.42 5.89 1.99
N VAL A 100 7.34 5.35 2.79
CA VAL A 100 8.20 6.14 3.69
C VAL A 100 9.18 6.97 2.88
N ALA A 101 9.81 6.37 1.87
CA ALA A 101 10.73 7.07 0.99
C ALA A 101 10.03 8.24 0.29
N SER A 102 8.85 8.05 -0.30
CA SER A 102 8.16 9.16 -0.98
C SER A 102 7.66 10.23 -0.01
N TYR A 103 7.21 9.87 1.19
CA TYR A 103 6.83 10.85 2.22
C TYR A 103 7.99 11.80 2.57
N TYR A 104 9.20 11.26 2.78
CA TYR A 104 10.36 12.05 3.18
C TYR A 104 11.11 12.69 2.00
N LEU A 105 11.30 11.97 0.89
CA LEU A 105 12.14 12.42 -0.24
C LEU A 105 11.47 13.50 -1.09
N HIS A 106 10.14 13.59 -1.12
CA HIS A 106 9.42 14.53 -1.99
C HIS A 106 9.60 16.02 -1.61
N LEU A 107 10.41 16.33 -0.58
CA LEU A 107 10.84 17.72 -0.31
C LEU A 107 11.89 18.22 -1.32
N LEU A 108 12.55 17.33 -2.08
CA LEU A 108 13.67 17.73 -2.95
C LEU A 108 13.25 18.20 -4.35
N GLU A 109 12.09 17.77 -4.88
CA GLU A 109 11.67 18.08 -6.27
C GLU A 109 10.70 19.26 -6.40
N CYS A 110 9.98 19.65 -5.34
CA CYS A 110 9.06 20.80 -5.38
C CYS A 110 9.70 22.15 -4.99
N LEU A 111 11.00 22.19 -4.69
CA LEU A 111 11.76 23.40 -4.34
C LEU A 111 12.71 23.89 -5.47
N HIS A 112 12.52 23.38 -6.69
CA HIS A 112 13.21 23.83 -7.90
C HIS A 112 12.20 24.05 -9.02
#